data_AF-A0A534LF57-F1
#
_entry.id   AF-A0A534LF57-F1
#
_cell.length_a   1.000
_cell.length_b   1.000
_cell.length_c   1.000
_cell.angle_alpha   90.00
_cell.angle_beta   90.00
_cell.angle_gamma   90.00
#
_symmetry.space_group_name_H-M   'P 1'
#
loop_
_entity.id
_entity.type
_entity.pdbx_description
1 polymer ?
#
loop_
_entity_poly.entity_id
_entity_poly.type
_entity_poly.pdbx_seq_one_letter_code
_entity_poly.pdbx_strand_id
1 'polypeptide(L)'
;VIVGAFAGRGKRAGSYGALLMAAYDEQEDLFRTTCKLGTGFDDETLLALPDKLKAARRDRKPARVDSRLEADIWFEPTTVLEVRGAELTVSPIHTAAWGTVRPGAGLAIRFPRFTGRWRDDKGPEDATTTKELLEIYRLQLKQTRKESAALA
;
A
#
# COMPACT_ATOMS: atom_id res chain seq x y z
N VAL A 1 5.91 -0.11 0.21
CA VAL A 1 6.65 1.15 0.48
C VAL A 1 5.69 2.24 0.89
N ILE A 2 6.05 3.08 1.87
CA ILE A 2 5.28 4.29 2.24
C ILE A 2 5.54 5.36 1.19
N VAL A 3 4.50 5.94 0.60
CA VAL A 3 4.63 7.00 -0.42
C VAL A 3 3.84 8.26 -0.09
N GLY A 4 2.95 8.20 0.89
CA GLY A 4 2.20 9.36 1.37
C GLY A 4 1.50 9.09 2.69
N ALA A 5 0.82 10.10 3.23
CA ALA A 5 -0.04 10.01 4.40
C ALA A 5 -1.28 10.88 4.27
N PHE A 6 -2.32 10.49 5.01
CA PHE A 6 -3.53 11.27 5.24
C PHE A 6 -3.55 11.75 6.69
N ALA A 7 -3.90 13.01 6.91
CA ALA A 7 -3.91 13.62 8.23
C ALA A 7 -4.87 12.88 9.17
N GLY A 8 -4.41 12.63 10.39
CA GLY A 8 -5.23 12.03 11.43
C GLY A 8 -6.33 12.98 11.90
N ARG A 9 -7.46 12.40 12.32
CA ARG A 9 -8.60 13.13 12.89
C ARG A 9 -8.92 12.57 14.28
N GLY A 10 -9.58 13.37 15.12
CA GLY A 10 -9.97 12.98 16.48
C GLY A 10 -8.76 12.58 17.33
N LYS A 11 -8.75 11.35 17.87
CA LYS A 11 -7.65 10.83 18.72
C LYS A 11 -6.29 10.79 18.02
N ARG A 12 -6.24 10.87 16.69
CA ARG A 12 -5.00 10.90 15.89
C ARG A 12 -4.67 12.28 15.33
N ALA A 13 -5.35 13.33 15.78
CA ALA A 13 -5.02 14.70 15.38
C ALA A 13 -3.56 15.03 15.74
N GLY A 14 -2.83 15.65 14.81
CA GLY A 14 -1.40 15.92 14.95
C GLY A 14 -0.46 14.80 14.45
N SER A 15 -1.01 13.63 14.07
CA SER A 15 -0.26 12.56 13.40
C SER A 15 -0.93 12.14 12.08
N TYR A 16 -0.58 10.97 11.54
CA TYR A 16 -1.13 10.40 10.32
C TYR A 16 -2.25 9.41 10.64
N GLY A 17 -3.42 9.63 10.04
CA GLY A 17 -4.58 8.75 10.16
C GLY A 17 -4.41 7.45 9.39
N ALA A 18 -3.78 7.54 8.21
CA ALA A 18 -3.41 6.40 7.39
C ALA A 18 -2.20 6.73 6.51
N LEU A 19 -1.37 5.73 6.25
CA LEU A 19 -0.29 5.79 5.27
C LEU A 19 -0.77 5.32 3.90
N LEU A 20 -0.34 5.97 2.84
CA LEU A 20 -0.53 5.51 1.46
C LEU A 20 0.61 4.56 1.11
N MET A 21 0.27 3.30 0.82
CA MET A 21 1.24 2.24 0.55
C MET A 21 1.25 1.88 -0.92
N ALA A 22 2.45 1.58 -1.43
CA ALA A 22 2.70 1.17 -2.80
C ALA A 22 3.50 -0.14 -2.90
N ALA A 23 3.25 -0.86 -3.99
CA ALA A 23 4.06 -1.96 -4.49
C ALA A 23 5.01 -1.44 -5.58
N TYR A 24 6.10 -2.16 -5.84
CA TYR A 24 7.09 -1.76 -6.84
C TYR A 24 6.77 -2.33 -8.22
N ASP A 25 6.89 -1.53 -9.26
CA ASP A 25 6.72 -1.90 -10.66
C ASP A 25 8.08 -1.89 -11.34
N GLU A 26 8.70 -3.07 -11.41
CA GLU A 26 10.07 -3.24 -11.93
C GLU A 26 10.20 -2.86 -13.41
N GLN A 27 9.09 -2.90 -14.18
CA GLN A 27 9.13 -2.62 -15.62
C GLN A 27 9.25 -1.13 -15.92
N GLU A 28 8.54 -0.32 -15.14
CA GLU A 28 8.45 1.14 -15.34
C GLU A 28 9.27 1.92 -14.30
N ASP A 29 9.90 1.23 -13.34
CA ASP A 29 10.60 1.82 -12.19
C ASP A 29 9.69 2.77 -11.37
N LEU A 30 8.45 2.33 -11.10
CA LEU A 30 7.43 3.10 -10.39
C LEU A 30 6.90 2.40 -9.14
N PHE A 31 6.59 3.19 -8.12
CA PHE A 31 5.83 2.77 -6.95
C PHE A 31 4.34 3.01 -7.18
N ARG A 32 3.59 1.91 -7.34
CA ARG A 32 2.15 1.93 -7.65
C ARG A 32 1.34 1.65 -6.39
N THR A 33 0.45 2.58 -6.05
CA THR A 33 -0.34 2.48 -4.81
C THR A 33 -1.23 1.23 -4.79
N THR A 34 -1.38 0.62 -3.61
CA THR A 34 -2.22 -0.57 -3.41
C THR A 34 -3.09 -0.52 -2.17
N CYS A 35 -2.79 0.31 -1.15
CA CYS A 35 -3.72 0.45 -0.03
C CYS A 35 -3.52 1.74 0.78
N LYS A 36 -4.53 2.06 1.60
CA LYS A 36 -4.41 2.97 2.74
C LYS A 36 -4.28 2.16 4.02
N LEU A 37 -3.18 2.34 4.73
CA LEU A 37 -2.82 1.59 5.93
C LEU A 37 -3.07 2.46 7.17
N GLY A 38 -4.20 2.25 7.83
CA GLY A 38 -4.59 2.99 9.04
C GLY A 38 -4.71 2.13 10.31
N THR A 39 -4.43 0.82 10.24
CA THR A 39 -4.63 -0.09 11.37
C THR A 39 -3.41 -0.98 11.59
N GLY A 40 -3.26 -1.53 12.80
CA GLY A 40 -2.11 -2.35 13.19
C GLY A 40 -0.93 -1.58 13.79
N PHE A 41 -1.10 -0.28 14.03
CA PHE A 41 -0.15 0.53 14.78
C PHE A 41 -0.59 0.64 16.24
N ASP A 42 0.34 0.49 17.17
CA ASP A 42 0.16 0.93 18.55
C ASP A 42 0.27 2.46 18.67
N ASP A 43 -0.14 2.99 19.81
CA ASP A 43 -0.21 4.44 20.04
C ASP A 43 1.19 5.09 20.02
N GLU A 44 2.21 4.40 20.55
CA GLU A 44 3.59 4.87 20.54
C GLU A 44 4.12 5.03 19.10
N THR A 45 3.95 4.00 18.26
CA THR A 45 4.34 4.04 16.85
C THR A 45 3.59 5.14 16.11
N LEU A 46 2.29 5.28 16.35
CA LEU A 46 1.50 6.35 15.72
C LEU A 46 2.03 7.74 16.08
N LEU A 47 2.42 7.96 17.33
CA LEU A 47 2.96 9.25 17.76
C LEU A 47 4.35 9.51 17.17
N ALA A 48 5.16 8.48 16.97
CA ALA A 48 6.51 8.59 16.40
C ALA A 48 6.54 8.71 14.86
N LEU A 49 5.44 8.40 14.16
CA LEU A 49 5.39 8.39 12.68
C LEU A 49 5.83 9.71 12.03
N PRO A 50 5.37 10.91 12.47
CA PRO A 50 5.77 12.17 11.85
C PRO A 50 7.27 12.41 11.91
N ASP A 51 7.91 12.13 13.05
CA ASP A 51 9.35 12.30 13.22
C ASP A 51 10.13 11.26 12.41
N LYS A 52 9.70 10.00 12.42
CA LYS A 52 10.37 8.92 11.67
C LYS A 52 10.35 9.15 10.16
N LEU A 53 9.29 9.77 9.63
CA LEU A 53 9.14 10.03 8.20
C LEU A 53 9.54 11.45 7.78
N LYS A 54 9.96 12.29 8.73
CA LYS A 54 10.27 13.71 8.50
C LYS A 54 11.28 13.95 7.38
N ALA A 55 12.35 13.15 7.34
CA ALA A 55 13.41 13.28 6.32
C ALA A 55 12.94 12.92 4.91
N ALA A 56 11.97 12.01 4.80
CA ALA A 56 11.40 11.58 3.53
C ALA A 56 10.30 12.53 3.02
N ARG A 57 9.80 13.47 3.84
CA ARG A 57 8.67 14.33 3.47
C ARG A 57 8.96 15.14 2.20
N ARG A 58 7.94 15.28 1.34
CA ARG A 58 7.94 16.07 0.11
C ARG A 58 6.67 16.92 0.02
N ASP A 59 6.80 18.07 -0.62
CA ASP A 59 5.69 18.99 -0.86
C ASP A 59 4.82 18.56 -2.05
N ARG A 60 5.36 17.68 -2.91
CA ARG A 60 4.71 17.21 -4.13
C ARG A 60 4.91 15.70 -4.28
N LYS A 61 4.02 15.06 -5.04
CA LYS A 61 4.15 13.64 -5.40
C LYS A 61 5.51 13.37 -6.05
N PRO A 62 6.33 12.44 -5.53
CA PRO A 62 7.61 12.09 -6.15
C PRO A 62 7.41 11.54 -7.57
N ALA A 63 8.41 11.73 -8.44
CA ALA A 63 8.33 11.31 -9.84
C ALA A 63 8.13 9.80 -10.00
N ARG A 64 8.76 9.00 -9.13
CA ARG A 64 8.63 7.53 -9.11
C ARG A 64 7.33 7.03 -8.46
N VAL A 65 6.41 7.90 -8.04
CA VAL A 65 5.15 7.49 -7.40
C VAL A 65 3.98 7.67 -8.35
N ASP A 66 3.35 6.54 -8.71
CA ASP A 66 2.09 6.54 -9.45
C ASP A 66 0.91 6.31 -8.50
N SER A 67 0.05 7.32 -8.42
CA SER A 67 -1.14 7.36 -7.58
C SER A 67 -2.21 8.20 -8.25
N ARG A 68 -3.46 7.71 -8.20
CA ARG A 68 -4.68 8.49 -8.50
C ARG A 68 -5.28 9.15 -7.26
N LEU A 69 -4.79 8.79 -6.07
CA LEU A 69 -5.15 9.41 -4.81
C LEU A 69 -4.20 10.58 -4.55
N GLU A 70 -4.75 11.72 -4.14
CA GLU A 70 -3.96 12.83 -3.60
C GLU A 70 -3.79 12.62 -2.10
N ALA A 71 -2.53 12.50 -1.66
CA ALA A 71 -2.20 12.41 -0.24
C ALA A 71 -2.07 13.81 0.35
N ASP A 72 -2.37 13.95 1.64
CA ASP A 72 -2.19 15.24 2.35
C ASP A 72 -0.69 15.56 2.52
N ILE A 73 0.13 14.51 2.65
CA ILE A 73 1.59 14.58 2.72
C ILE A 73 2.17 13.53 1.77
N TRP A 74 3.18 13.91 1.00
CA TRP A 74 3.94 13.00 0.15
C TRP A 74 5.27 12.61 0.81
N PHE A 75 5.76 11.40 0.51
CA PHE A 75 7.07 10.92 0.99
C PHE A 75 7.90 10.36 -0.17
N GLU A 76 9.20 10.63 -0.12
CA GLU A 76 10.19 9.89 -0.90
C GLU A 76 10.07 8.39 -0.57
N PRO A 77 10.03 7.49 -1.56
CA PRO A 77 9.92 6.06 -1.32
C PRO A 77 11.22 5.53 -0.69
N THR A 78 11.32 5.53 0.63
CA THR A 78 12.52 5.07 1.36
C THR A 78 12.22 4.01 2.41
N THR A 79 10.95 3.84 2.80
CA THR A 79 10.60 3.03 3.96
C THR A 79 9.62 1.92 3.60
N VAL A 80 9.98 0.70 3.96
CA VAL A 80 9.22 -0.52 3.67
C VAL A 80 8.59 -1.05 4.97
N LEU A 81 7.30 -1.35 4.90
CA LEU A 81 6.55 -1.98 5.99
C LEU A 81 6.07 -3.35 5.54
N GLU A 82 6.05 -4.30 6.47
CA GLU A 82 5.28 -5.51 6.29
C GLU A 82 3.79 -5.25 6.54
N VAL A 83 2.96 -5.59 5.57
CA VAL A 83 1.52 -5.36 5.60
C VAL A 83 0.80 -6.68 5.34
N ARG A 84 -0.15 -7.01 6.21
CA ARG A 84 -1.05 -8.16 6.02
C ARG A 84 -2.43 -7.68 5.58
N GLY A 85 -3.06 -8.42 4.68
CA GLY A 85 -4.45 -8.19 4.28
C GLY A 85 -5.25 -9.50 4.29
N ALA A 86 -6.57 -9.39 4.14
CA ALA A 86 -7.45 -10.55 4.01
C ALA A 86 -7.43 -11.12 2.59
N GLU A 87 -7.49 -10.24 1.59
CA GLU A 87 -7.56 -10.59 0.18
C GLU A 87 -7.11 -9.41 -0.69
N LEU A 88 -6.89 -9.66 -1.99
CA LEU A 88 -6.75 -8.63 -3.00
C LEU A 88 -8.08 -8.40 -3.74
N THR A 89 -8.39 -7.14 -3.99
CA THR A 89 -9.61 -6.72 -4.70
C THR A 89 -9.29 -5.78 -5.84
N VAL A 90 -10.19 -5.71 -6.83
CA VAL A 90 -10.05 -4.77 -7.95
C VAL A 90 -10.50 -3.39 -7.50
N SER A 91 -9.60 -2.41 -7.62
CA SER A 91 -9.79 -1.05 -7.12
C SER A 91 -9.81 -0.01 -8.24
N PRO A 92 -10.78 0.92 -8.25
CA PRO A 92 -10.81 2.01 -9.24
C PRO A 92 -9.80 3.14 -8.95
N ILE A 93 -9.21 3.16 -7.75
CA ILE A 93 -8.39 4.29 -7.25
C ILE A 93 -6.93 3.94 -7.00
N HIS A 94 -6.60 2.65 -6.84
CA HIS A 94 -5.23 2.18 -6.66
C HIS A 94 -4.64 1.69 -7.98
N THR A 95 -3.35 1.93 -8.17
CA THR A 95 -2.63 1.82 -9.46
C THR A 95 -1.81 0.55 -9.60
N ALA A 96 -1.65 -0.26 -8.55
CA ALA A 96 -0.95 -1.53 -8.67
C ALA A 96 -1.62 -2.45 -9.72
N ALA A 97 -0.87 -2.98 -10.67
CA ALA A 97 -1.37 -3.80 -11.78
C ALA A 97 -2.54 -3.14 -12.56
N TRP A 98 -2.43 -1.83 -12.80
CA TRP A 98 -3.46 -1.02 -13.48
C TRP A 98 -3.82 -1.56 -14.86
N GLY A 99 -5.12 -1.73 -15.13
CA GLY A 99 -5.64 -2.17 -16.42
C GLY A 99 -5.49 -3.67 -16.69
N THR A 100 -4.71 -4.40 -15.90
CA THR A 100 -4.35 -5.81 -16.18
C THR A 100 -5.48 -6.78 -15.87
N VAL A 101 -6.28 -6.52 -14.83
CA VAL A 101 -7.43 -7.37 -14.45
C VAL A 101 -8.73 -6.81 -15.01
N ARG A 102 -8.91 -5.50 -14.92
CA ARG A 102 -10.07 -4.77 -15.44
C ARG A 102 -9.59 -3.44 -16.02
N PRO A 103 -10.01 -3.07 -17.23
CA PRO A 103 -9.70 -1.76 -17.80
C PRO A 103 -10.06 -0.62 -16.83
N GLY A 104 -9.14 0.33 -16.64
CA GLY A 104 -9.36 1.48 -15.76
C GLY A 104 -9.40 1.18 -14.26
N ALA A 105 -8.82 0.05 -13.81
CA ALA A 105 -8.72 -0.30 -12.41
C ALA A 105 -7.40 -1.04 -12.10
N GLY A 106 -6.90 -0.91 -10.87
CA GLY A 106 -5.77 -1.68 -10.35
C GLY A 106 -6.20 -2.65 -9.25
N LEU A 107 -5.24 -3.05 -8.41
CA LEU A 107 -5.42 -3.97 -7.30
C LEU A 107 -5.19 -3.27 -5.96
N ALA A 108 -6.00 -3.65 -4.98
CA ALA A 108 -5.86 -3.16 -3.63
C ALA A 108 -5.90 -4.28 -2.59
N ILE A 109 -5.15 -4.08 -1.51
CA ILE A 109 -5.18 -4.95 -0.34
C ILE A 109 -6.42 -4.61 0.49
N ARG A 110 -7.30 -5.60 0.70
CA ARG A 110 -8.48 -5.46 1.57
C ARG A 110 -8.12 -5.72 3.02
N PHE A 111 -8.63 -4.86 3.90
CA PHE A 111 -8.36 -4.87 5.34
C PHE A 111 -6.86 -4.89 5.68
N PRO A 112 -6.08 -3.94 5.12
CA PRO A 112 -4.64 -3.89 5.35
C PRO A 112 -4.34 -3.54 6.82
N ARG A 113 -3.43 -4.29 7.42
CA ARG A 113 -2.94 -4.09 8.80
C ARG A 113 -1.42 -4.11 8.82
N PHE A 114 -0.83 -3.16 9.54
CA PHE A 114 0.59 -3.18 9.85
C PHE A 114 0.85 -4.33 10.81
N THR A 115 1.94 -5.08 10.59
CA THR A 115 2.26 -6.24 11.42
C THR A 115 3.16 -5.91 12.62
N GLY A 116 3.63 -4.66 12.73
CA GLY A 116 4.67 -4.26 13.68
C GLY A 116 6.09 -4.35 13.10
N ARG A 117 6.27 -4.98 11.92
CA ARG A 117 7.59 -5.11 11.28
C ARG A 117 7.89 -4.00 10.29
N TRP A 118 8.85 -3.16 10.69
CA TRP A 118 9.63 -2.32 9.78
C TRP A 118 10.62 -3.22 9.04
N ARG A 119 10.70 -3.05 7.71
CA ARG A 119 11.60 -3.84 6.87
C ARG A 119 12.86 -3.03 6.59
N ASP A 120 13.62 -2.75 7.65
CA ASP A 120 14.90 -2.04 7.55
C ASP A 120 15.98 -2.89 6.86
N ASP A 121 15.71 -4.19 6.68
CA ASP A 121 16.48 -5.14 5.88
C ASP A 121 16.22 -5.04 4.37
N LYS A 122 15.29 -4.18 3.92
CA LYS A 122 14.88 -4.05 2.52
C LYS A 122 14.99 -2.63 2.00
N GLY A 123 15.52 -2.51 0.78
CA GLY A 123 15.36 -1.32 -0.03
C GLY A 123 13.92 -1.17 -0.55
N PRO A 124 13.51 0.04 -0.98
CA PRO A 124 12.22 0.27 -1.62
C PRO A 124 11.97 -0.64 -2.82
N GLU A 125 12.99 -0.88 -3.63
CA GLU A 125 12.98 -1.73 -4.84
C GLU A 125 12.87 -3.23 -4.49
N ASP A 126 13.22 -3.64 -3.26
CA ASP A 126 13.03 -5.01 -2.75
C ASP A 126 11.60 -5.26 -2.22
N ALA A 127 10.72 -4.27 -2.30
CA ALA A 127 9.34 -4.40 -1.88
C ALA A 127 8.57 -5.35 -2.80
N THR A 128 7.42 -5.85 -2.31
CA THR A 128 6.53 -6.68 -3.11
C THR A 128 6.17 -5.99 -4.42
N THR A 129 6.26 -6.73 -5.53
CA THR A 129 6.08 -6.18 -6.86
C THR A 129 4.62 -6.18 -7.29
N THR A 130 4.26 -5.34 -8.26
CA THR A 130 2.93 -5.33 -8.87
C THR A 130 2.59 -6.66 -9.53
N LYS A 131 3.60 -7.34 -10.08
CA LYS A 131 3.49 -8.69 -10.65
C LYS A 131 3.17 -9.72 -9.59
N GLU A 132 3.87 -9.72 -8.45
CA GLU A 132 3.59 -10.61 -7.32
C GLU A 132 2.16 -10.40 -6.79
N LEU A 133 1.71 -9.14 -6.65
CA LEU A 133 0.31 -8.86 -6.26
C LEU A 133 -0.68 -9.44 -7.26
N LEU A 134 -0.43 -9.31 -8.56
CA LEU A 134 -1.28 -9.88 -9.59
C LEU A 134 -1.32 -11.42 -9.53
N GLU A 135 -0.20 -12.06 -9.24
CA GLU A 135 -0.11 -13.51 -9.07
C GLU A 135 -0.91 -13.98 -7.85
N ILE A 136 -0.76 -13.31 -6.70
CA ILE A 136 -1.56 -13.59 -5.49
C ILE A 136 -3.05 -13.47 -5.79
N TYR A 137 -3.46 -12.40 -6.49
CA TYR A 137 -4.86 -12.19 -6.87
C TYR A 137 -5.41 -13.32 -7.76
N ARG A 138 -4.62 -13.77 -8.75
CA ARG A 138 -5.01 -14.88 -9.63
C ARG A 138 -5.12 -16.20 -8.88
N LEU A 139 -4.26 -16.45 -7.90
CA LEU A 139 -4.34 -17.63 -7.04
C LEU A 139 -5.60 -17.61 -6.16
N GLN A 140 -5.93 -16.46 -5.57
CA GLN A 140 -7.16 -16.26 -4.82
C GLN A 140 -8.40 -16.63 -5.65
N LEU A 141 -8.52 -16.12 -6.89
CA LEU A 141 -9.65 -16.44 -7.77
C LEU A 141 -9.78 -17.94 -8.08
N LYS A 142 -8.65 -18.63 -8.27
CA LYS A 142 -8.66 -20.09 -8.51
C LYS A 142 -9.19 -20.84 -7.28
N GLN A 143 -8.79 -20.41 -6.08
CA GLN A 143 -9.23 -21.02 -4.82
C GLN A 143 -10.73 -20.81 -4.59
N THR A 144 -11.22 -19.57 -4.73
CA THR A 144 -12.65 -19.26 -4.57
C THR A 144 -13.52 -20.06 -5.54
N ARG A 145 -13.09 -20.22 -6.81
CA ARG A 145 -13.82 -21.04 -7.80
C ARG A 145 -13.90 -22.51 -7.41
N LYS A 146 -12.81 -23.08 -6.88
CA LYS A 146 -12.80 -24.48 -6.41
C LYS A 146 -13.74 -24.69 -5.23
N GLU A 147 -13.75 -23.76 -4.28
CA GLU A 147 -14.64 -23.82 -3.12
C GLU A 147 -16.10 -23.71 -3.53
N SER A 148 -16.45 -22.77 -4.41
CA SER A 148 -17.82 -22.65 -4.94
C SER A 148 -18.28 -23.90 -5.71
N ALA A 149 -17.38 -24.54 -6.46
CA ALA A 149 -17.70 -25.78 -7.18
C ALA A 149 -17.82 -27.02 -6.28
N ALA A 150 -17.17 -27.04 -5.11
CA ALA A 150 -17.29 -28.12 -4.14
C ALA A 150 -18.56 -28.03 -3.26
N LEU A 151 -19.17 -26.84 -3.20
CA LEU A 151 -20.39 -26.53 -2.44
C LEU A 151 -21.67 -26.61 -3.28
N ALA A 152 -21.56 -26.78 -4.60
CA ALA A 152 -22.67 -26.92 -5.56
C ALA A 152 -22.87 -28.38 -5.95
#